data_AF-A0A1I3WLJ5-F1
#
_entry.id   AF-A0A1I3WLJ5-F1
#
_cell.length_a   1.000
_cell.length_b   1.000
_cell.length_c   1.000
_cell.angle_alpha   90.00
_cell.angle_beta   90.00
_cell.angle_gamma   90.00
#
_symmetry.space_group_name_H-M   'P 1'
#
loop_
_entity.id
_entity.type
_entity.pdbx_description
1 polymer ?
#
loop_
_entity_poly.entity_id
_entity_poly.type
_entity_poly.pdbx_seq_one_letter_code
_entity_poly.pdbx_strand_id
1 'polypeptide(L)' 'MWGLAQNRRVAHKFLRNKKQEWEEYRSEVTAFELRKSLPVL' A
#
# COMPACT_ATOMS: atom_id res chain seq x y z
N MET A 1 25.11 -23.25 -0.69
CA MET A 1 24.67 -22.14 -1.58
C MET A 1 23.16 -22.19 -1.96
N TRP A 2 22.26 -22.73 -1.11
CA TRP A 2 20.81 -22.81 -1.43
C TRP A 2 19.90 -21.95 -0.53
N GLY A 3 20.42 -21.25 0.49
CA GLY A 3 19.59 -20.41 1.39
C GLY A 3 19.32 -18.98 0.91
N LEU A 4 20.25 -18.36 0.17
CA LEU A 4 20.17 -16.93 -0.21
C LEU A 4 19.13 -16.65 -1.31
N ALA A 5 18.88 -17.62 -2.20
CA ALA A 5 17.93 -17.47 -3.31
C ALA A 5 16.46 -17.55 -2.85
N GLN A 6 16.21 -18.17 -1.69
CA GLN A 6 14.87 -18.31 -1.11
C GLN A 6 14.40 -16.97 -0.51
N ASN A 7 15.32 -16.22 0.10
CA ASN A 7 15.05 -14.93 0.74
C ASN A 7 14.65 -13.84 -0.29
N ARG A 8 15.36 -13.76 -1.43
CA ARG A 8 15.04 -12.75 -2.47
C ARG A 8 13.63 -12.88 -3.04
N ARG A 9 13.14 -14.11 -3.25
CA ARG A 9 11.79 -14.34 -3.78
C ARG A 9 10.69 -13.98 -2.78
N VAL A 10 10.91 -14.24 -1.50
CA VAL A 10 9.98 -13.86 -0.43
C VAL A 10 9.94 -12.33 -0.27
N ALA A 11 11.09 -11.67 -0.25
CA ALA A 11 11.17 -10.21 -0.17
C ALA A 11 10.46 -9.52 -1.34
N HIS A 12 10.66 -10.02 -2.58
CA HIS A 12 10.00 -9.45 -3.75
C HIS A 12 8.47 -9.61 -3.71
N LYS A 13 7.97 -10.78 -3.27
CA LYS A 13 6.53 -10.99 -3.08
C LYS A 13 5.95 -10.09 -2.00
N PHE A 14 6.64 -9.94 -0.87
CA PHE A 14 6.21 -9.06 0.22
C PHE A 14 6.10 -7.60 -0.22
N LEU A 15 7.12 -7.07 -0.91
CA LEU A 15 7.10 -5.69 -1.42
C LEU A 15 6.01 -5.46 -2.45
N ARG A 16 5.77 -6.43 -3.35
CA ARG A 16 4.65 -6.37 -4.31
C ARG A 16 3.31 -6.28 -3.59
N ASN A 17 3.08 -7.14 -2.59
CA ASN A 17 1.83 -7.17 -1.85
C ASN A 17 1.61 -5.85 -1.08
N LYS A 18 2.63 -5.36 -0.38
CA LYS A 18 2.54 -4.08 0.35
C LYS A 18 2.32 -2.88 -0.56
N LYS A 19 2.91 -2.88 -1.76
CA LYS A 19 2.64 -1.83 -2.74
C LYS A 19 1.17 -1.83 -3.18
N GLN A 20 0.59 -3.00 -3.42
CA GLN A 20 -0.81 -3.13 -3.83
C GLN A 20 -1.78 -2.69 -2.72
N GLU A 21 -1.57 -3.17 -1.49
CA GLU A 21 -2.36 -2.72 -0.32
C GLU A 21 -2.33 -1.19 -0.16
N TRP A 22 -1.17 -0.58 -0.41
CA TRP A 22 -1.00 0.87 -0.32
C TRP A 22 -1.66 1.64 -1.47
N GLU A 23 -1.65 1.10 -2.69
CA GLU A 23 -2.35 1.68 -3.83
C GLU A 23 -3.87 1.65 -3.62
N GLU A 24 -4.40 0.55 -3.08
CA GLU A 24 -5.81 0.42 -2.70
C GLU A 24 -6.17 1.44 -1.61
N TYR A 25 -5.41 1.50 -0.51
CA TYR A 25 -5.65 2.45 0.58
C TYR A 25 -5.61 3.92 0.13
N ARG A 26 -4.65 4.29 -0.74
CA ARG A 26 -4.52 5.67 -1.21
C ARG A 26 -5.57 6.07 -2.24
N SER A 27 -6.28 5.10 -2.82
CA SER A 27 -7.40 5.38 -3.72
C SER A 27 -8.69 5.71 -2.97
N GLU A 28 -8.76 5.34 -1.68
CA GLU A 28 -9.89 5.68 -0.82
C GLU A 28 -9.79 7.13 -0.36
N VAL A 29 -10.74 7.96 -0.77
CA VAL A 29 -10.88 9.32 -0.23
C VAL A 29 -11.25 9.19 1.24
N THR A 30 -10.36 9.62 2.12
CA THR A 30 -10.59 9.50 3.56
C THR A 30 -11.63 10.54 4.00
N ALA A 31 -12.45 10.23 5.01
CA ALA A 31 -13.37 11.21 5.61
C ALA A 31 -12.69 12.52 6.05
N PHE A 32 -11.39 12.45 6.36
CA PHE A 32 -10.54 13.61 6.63
C PHE A 32 -10.37 14.52 5.40
N GLU A 33 -10.14 13.95 4.23
CA GLU A 33 -10.01 14.70 2.98
C GLU A 33 -11.35 15.31 2.58
N LEU A 34 -12.44 14.55 2.70
CA LEU A 34 -13.81 15.05 2.47
C LEU A 34 -14.15 16.23 3.39
N ARG A 35 -13.78 16.17 4.67
CA ARG A 35 -14.01 17.26 5.62
C ARG A 35 -13.20 18.53 5.31
N LYS A 36 -12.07 18.40 4.61
CA LYS A 36 -11.29 19.55 4.13
C LYS A 36 -11.80 20.10 2.80
N SER A 37 -12.32 19.24 1.92
CA SER A 37 -12.74 19.63 0.56
C SER A 37 -14.20 20.08 0.49
N LEU A 38 -15.06 19.66 1.42
CA LEU A 38 -16.45 20.09 1.45
C LEU A 38 -16.55 21.46 2.14
N PRO A 39 -17.11 22.48 1.48
CA PRO A 39 -17.44 23.73 2.15
C PRO A 39 -18.44 23.40 3.27
N VAL A 40 -18.13 23.82 4.49
CA VAL A 40 -19.10 23.81 5.58
C VAL A 40 -20.19 24.80 5.17
N LEU A 41 -21.35 24.26 4.76
CA LEU A 41 -22.56 25.05 4.55
C LEU A 41 -23.16 25.47 5.88
#